data_AF-A0A2D6HE29-F1
#
_entry.id   AF-A0A2D6HE29-F1
#
_cell.length_a   1.000
_cell.length_b   1.000
_cell.length_c   1.000
_cell.angle_alpha   90.00
_cell.angle_beta   90.00
_cell.angle_gamma   90.00
#
_symmetry.space_group_name_H-M   'P 1'
#
loop_
_entity.id
_entity.type
_entity.pdbx_description
1 polymer ?
#
loop_
_entity_poly.entity_id
_entity_poly.type
_entity_poly.pdbx_seq_one_letter_code
_entity_poly.pdbx_strand_id
1 'polypeptide(L)'
;MSDQRRFNTWTRYEKKDTSWRVGLPDCSCAIRCIGWYNPDIAVWDGPKNVTFADTFHPGAVKELRSKVPNASGAGQQCTYDELGRLITEKYGGGTEDRKIAPGIRGAIAQSVAEYGHIGHDVNPFKLGYRLDGDTHGSNIDEYLVVRRINQGRGCAPNDGSANNNAGDNGG
;
A
#
# COMPACT_ATOMS: atom_id res chain seq x y z
N MET A 1 -24.97 14.74 3.11
CA MET A 1 -23.80 14.70 4.01
C MET A 1 -22.59 15.13 3.21
N SER A 2 -21.75 16.06 3.70
CA SER A 2 -20.55 16.50 2.94
C SER A 2 -19.52 15.38 2.83
N ASP A 3 -18.68 15.44 1.79
CA ASP A 3 -17.59 14.46 1.56
C ASP A 3 -16.60 14.44 2.74
N GLN A 4 -16.24 15.59 3.30
CA GLN A 4 -15.43 15.66 4.53
C GLN A 4 -16.10 14.93 5.70
N ARG A 5 -17.41 15.10 5.90
CA ARG A 5 -18.14 14.42 6.97
C ARG A 5 -18.19 12.91 6.74
N ARG A 6 -18.31 12.45 5.48
CA ARG A 6 -18.21 11.02 5.13
C ARG A 6 -16.84 10.46 5.48
N PHE A 7 -15.77 11.14 5.07
CA PHE A 7 -14.39 10.73 5.36
C PHE A 7 -14.11 10.67 6.86
N ASN A 8 -14.42 11.74 7.60
CA ASN A 8 -14.25 11.80 9.06
C ASN A 8 -15.04 10.69 9.78
N THR A 9 -16.24 10.38 9.29
CA THR A 9 -17.06 9.29 9.84
C THR A 9 -16.37 7.95 9.63
N TRP A 10 -15.92 7.66 8.41
CA TRP A 10 -15.17 6.45 8.08
C TRP A 10 -13.92 6.30 8.94
N THR A 11 -13.07 7.33 9.00
CA THR A 11 -11.83 7.33 9.79
C THR A 11 -12.13 7.07 11.27
N ARG A 12 -13.14 7.73 11.83
CA ARG A 12 -13.55 7.51 13.23
C ARG A 12 -14.02 6.08 13.49
N TYR A 13 -14.72 5.44 12.57
CA TYR A 13 -15.18 4.06 12.74
C TYR A 13 -14.02 3.07 12.61
N GLU A 14 -13.19 3.20 11.58
CA GLU A 14 -12.10 2.26 11.32
C GLU A 14 -10.97 2.35 12.37
N LYS A 15 -10.72 3.54 12.95
CA LYS A 15 -9.76 3.69 14.06
C LYS A 15 -10.14 2.93 15.32
N LYS A 16 -11.41 2.56 15.51
CA LYS A 16 -11.86 1.84 16.72
C LYS A 16 -11.39 0.39 16.77
N ASP A 17 -11.19 -0.23 15.60
CA ASP A 17 -10.81 -1.63 15.50
C ASP A 17 -9.79 -1.83 14.38
N THR A 18 -8.53 -1.94 14.78
CA THR A 18 -7.40 -2.29 13.92
C THR A 18 -6.94 -3.73 14.13
N SER A 19 -7.71 -4.57 14.85
CA SER A 19 -7.33 -5.96 15.14
C SER A 19 -7.23 -6.83 13.89
N TRP A 20 -7.95 -6.46 12.83
CA TRP A 20 -7.89 -7.10 11.51
C TRP A 20 -6.50 -7.13 10.89
N ARG A 21 -5.55 -6.31 11.36
CA ARG A 21 -4.16 -6.27 10.88
C ARG A 21 -3.27 -7.34 11.50
N VAL A 22 -3.72 -7.98 12.58
CA VAL A 22 -2.93 -8.99 13.28
C VAL A 22 -2.61 -10.14 12.32
N GLY A 23 -1.34 -10.54 12.27
CA GLY A 23 -0.87 -11.62 11.42
C GLY A 23 -0.69 -11.26 9.95
N LEU A 24 -0.72 -9.97 9.58
CA LEU A 24 -0.22 -9.56 8.27
C LEU A 24 1.30 -9.78 8.18
N PRO A 25 1.82 -10.27 7.03
CA PRO A 25 3.25 -10.43 6.83
C PRO A 25 3.96 -9.07 6.72
N ASP A 26 5.23 -9.04 7.11
CA ASP A 26 6.09 -7.87 6.92
C ASP A 26 6.66 -7.79 5.51
N CYS A 27 6.79 -6.58 4.99
CA CYS A 27 7.47 -6.33 3.73
C CYS A 27 8.97 -6.61 3.85
N SER A 28 9.54 -7.21 2.80
CA SER A 28 10.99 -7.29 2.65
C SER A 28 11.55 -5.89 2.40
N CYS A 29 12.73 -5.57 2.92
CA CYS A 29 13.35 -4.26 2.65
C CYS A 29 13.81 -4.09 1.21
N ALA A 30 14.07 -5.20 0.50
CA ALA A 30 14.43 -5.18 -0.90
C ALA A 30 13.90 -6.41 -1.63
N ILE A 31 13.64 -6.24 -2.93
CA ILE A 31 13.22 -7.32 -3.86
C ILE A 31 14.02 -7.30 -5.17
N ARG A 32 15.15 -6.59 -5.20
CA ARG A 32 16.05 -6.52 -6.35
C ARG A 32 17.47 -6.88 -5.92
N CYS A 33 18.06 -7.85 -6.61
CA CYS A 33 19.47 -8.23 -6.48
C CYS A 33 20.08 -8.35 -7.89
N ILE A 34 20.02 -9.53 -8.53
CA ILE A 34 20.34 -9.72 -9.96
C ILE A 34 19.09 -9.51 -10.85
N GLY A 35 17.92 -9.42 -10.23
CA GLY A 35 16.63 -9.13 -10.86
C GLY A 35 15.53 -9.00 -9.80
N TRP A 36 14.29 -8.80 -10.25
CA TRP A 36 13.12 -8.78 -9.38
C TRP A 36 12.83 -10.18 -8.83
N TYR A 37 12.73 -10.33 -7.51
CA TYR A 37 12.47 -11.62 -6.89
C TYR A 37 11.35 -11.56 -5.85
N ASN A 38 10.75 -12.72 -5.59
CA ASN A 38 9.82 -12.91 -4.49
C ASN A 38 10.59 -13.45 -3.27
N PRO A 39 10.58 -12.75 -2.12
CA PRO A 39 11.33 -13.18 -0.94
C PRO A 39 10.77 -14.44 -0.28
N ASP A 40 9.48 -14.71 -0.45
CA ASP A 40 8.80 -15.90 0.08
C ASP A 40 7.58 -16.24 -0.78
N ILE A 41 7.70 -17.26 -1.61
CA ILE A 41 6.65 -17.70 -2.53
C ILE A 41 5.42 -18.29 -1.82
N ALA A 42 5.53 -18.70 -0.56
CA ALA A 42 4.39 -19.14 0.23
C ALA A 42 3.52 -17.96 0.69
N VAL A 43 4.13 -16.79 0.90
CA VAL A 43 3.47 -15.59 1.44
C VAL A 43 3.04 -14.63 0.32
N TRP A 44 3.88 -14.41 -0.68
CA TRP A 44 3.70 -13.34 -1.67
C TRP A 44 3.42 -13.86 -3.07
N ASP A 45 2.68 -13.07 -3.85
CA ASP A 45 2.67 -13.16 -5.31
C ASP A 45 4.03 -12.75 -5.89
N GLY A 46 4.31 -13.15 -7.13
CA GLY A 46 5.49 -12.63 -7.84
C GLY A 46 5.43 -11.10 -8.00
N PRO A 47 6.59 -10.39 -8.04
CA PRO A 47 6.62 -8.95 -8.27
C PRO A 47 5.85 -8.54 -9.53
N LYS A 48 4.93 -7.57 -9.39
CA LYS A 48 4.14 -7.01 -10.51
C LYS A 48 4.46 -5.54 -10.69
N ASN A 49 4.21 -5.02 -11.90
CA ASN A 49 4.23 -3.57 -12.10
C ASN A 49 3.10 -2.94 -11.31
N VAL A 50 3.38 -1.81 -10.67
CA VAL A 50 2.37 -1.04 -9.95
C VAL A 50 1.40 -0.42 -10.95
N THR A 51 0.11 -0.51 -10.67
CA THR A 51 -0.93 0.15 -11.47
C THR A 51 -1.24 1.53 -10.88
N PHE A 52 -1.41 2.54 -11.75
CA PHE A 52 -1.71 3.92 -11.35
C PHE A 52 -0.74 4.48 -10.30
N ALA A 53 0.57 4.23 -10.49
CA ALA A 53 1.62 4.60 -9.54
C ALA A 53 1.55 6.08 -9.14
N ASP A 54 1.39 6.98 -10.11
CA ASP A 54 1.33 8.43 -9.85
C ASP A 54 0.22 8.85 -8.86
N THR A 55 -0.88 8.09 -8.79
CA THR A 55 -2.03 8.41 -7.95
C THR A 55 -2.07 7.65 -6.64
N PHE A 56 -1.72 6.36 -6.62
CA PHE A 56 -1.86 5.53 -5.41
C PHE A 56 -0.54 5.15 -4.77
N HIS A 57 0.55 5.19 -5.52
CA HIS A 57 1.85 4.66 -5.09
C HIS A 57 3.00 5.48 -5.72
N PRO A 58 3.07 6.81 -5.47
CA PRO A 58 4.07 7.67 -6.09
C PRO A 58 5.47 7.14 -5.79
N GLY A 59 6.32 7.09 -6.82
CA GLY A 59 7.68 6.57 -6.73
C GLY A 59 7.81 5.04 -6.85
N ALA A 60 6.71 4.29 -6.79
CA ALA A 60 6.75 2.84 -6.87
C ALA A 60 6.74 2.33 -8.32
N VAL A 61 7.57 1.30 -8.58
CA VAL A 61 7.58 0.58 -9.87
C VAL A 61 7.17 -0.87 -9.75
N LYS A 62 7.41 -1.50 -8.59
CA LYS A 62 7.01 -2.87 -8.31
C LYS A 62 6.15 -2.97 -7.06
N GLU A 63 5.27 -3.96 -7.06
CA GLU A 63 4.53 -4.36 -5.89
C GLU A 63 4.65 -5.86 -5.61
N LEU A 64 4.58 -6.21 -4.32
CA LEU A 64 4.23 -7.53 -3.82
C LEU A 64 2.90 -7.45 -3.10
N ARG A 65 2.04 -8.44 -3.33
CA ARG A 65 0.78 -8.60 -2.61
C ARG A 65 0.76 -9.95 -1.92
N SER A 66 0.28 -10.00 -0.69
CA SER A 66 0.10 -11.25 0.04
C SER A 66 -0.84 -12.17 -0.74
N LYS A 67 -0.51 -13.45 -0.86
CA LYS A 67 -1.34 -14.47 -1.54
C LYS A 67 -2.57 -14.87 -0.74
N VAL A 68 -2.35 -15.07 0.55
CA VAL A 68 -3.33 -15.65 1.47
C VAL A 68 -3.73 -14.56 2.45
N PRO A 69 -5.04 -14.34 2.66
CA PRO A 69 -5.47 -13.41 3.67
C PRO A 69 -5.12 -13.93 5.07
N ASN A 70 -4.94 -13.03 6.03
CA ASN A 70 -4.90 -13.43 7.43
C ASN A 70 -6.28 -13.94 7.92
N ALA A 71 -6.36 -14.30 9.20
CA ALA A 71 -7.59 -14.82 9.81
C ALA A 71 -8.81 -13.88 9.72
N SER A 72 -8.60 -12.57 9.50
CA SER A 72 -9.66 -11.56 9.35
C SER A 72 -10.04 -11.27 7.89
N GLY A 73 -9.39 -11.94 6.93
CA GLY A 73 -9.58 -11.68 5.50
C GLY A 73 -8.73 -10.54 4.95
N ALA A 74 -7.79 -10.00 5.74
CA ALA A 74 -6.96 -8.86 5.37
C ALA A 74 -5.70 -9.29 4.60
N GLY A 75 -5.16 -8.36 3.81
CA GLY A 75 -3.95 -8.58 3.02
C GLY A 75 -2.90 -7.49 3.25
N GLN A 76 -1.72 -7.69 2.66
CA GLN A 76 -0.62 -6.72 2.66
C GLN A 76 -0.21 -6.37 1.23
N GLN A 77 0.06 -5.10 0.99
CA GLN A 77 0.66 -4.59 -0.24
C GLN A 77 1.96 -3.88 0.11
N CYS A 78 3.06 -4.33 -0.50
CA CYS A 78 4.38 -3.71 -0.39
C CYS A 78 4.75 -3.12 -1.74
N THR A 79 5.19 -1.88 -1.78
CA THR A 79 5.68 -1.28 -3.02
C THR A 79 7.15 -0.91 -2.94
N TYR A 80 7.80 -0.92 -4.10
CA TYR A 80 9.24 -0.79 -4.22
C TYR A 80 9.60 0.19 -5.31
N ASP A 81 10.62 0.99 -5.04
CA ASP A 81 11.19 1.94 -5.99
C ASP A 81 11.97 1.23 -7.11
N GLU A 82 12.55 2.02 -8.02
CA GLU A 82 13.34 1.49 -9.15
C GLU A 82 14.52 0.63 -8.71
N LEU A 83 15.13 0.93 -7.56
CA LEU A 83 16.23 0.16 -7.00
C LEU A 83 15.74 -1.10 -6.28
N GLY A 84 14.43 -1.31 -6.21
CA GLY A 84 13.77 -2.41 -5.55
C GLY A 84 13.83 -2.33 -4.04
N ARG A 85 13.98 -1.12 -3.49
CA ARG A 85 13.91 -0.84 -2.05
C ARG A 85 12.48 -0.57 -1.65
N LEU A 86 12.07 -1.09 -0.50
CA LEU A 86 10.75 -0.84 0.07
C LEU A 86 10.54 0.66 0.23
N ILE A 87 9.40 1.19 -0.21
CA ILE A 87 9.00 2.56 0.10
C ILE A 87 8.31 2.53 1.47
N THR A 88 8.87 3.24 2.45
CA THR A 88 8.47 3.18 3.86
C THR A 88 7.76 4.44 4.34
N GLU A 89 7.71 5.48 3.50
CA GLU A 89 7.13 6.77 3.81
C GLU A 89 6.13 7.20 2.74
N LYS A 90 5.18 8.06 3.13
CA LYS A 90 4.06 8.53 2.30
C LYS A 90 3.21 7.37 1.74
N TYR A 91 2.08 7.71 1.13
CA TYR A 91 1.18 6.69 0.58
C TYR A 91 1.79 5.89 -0.60
N GLY A 92 2.99 6.28 -1.06
CA GLY A 92 3.83 5.54 -1.99
C GLY A 92 4.07 4.07 -1.61
N GLY A 93 4.22 3.78 -0.31
CA GLY A 93 4.68 2.48 0.23
C GLY A 93 3.78 1.26 0.08
N GLY A 94 2.57 1.45 -0.44
CA GLY A 94 1.52 0.44 -0.36
C GLY A 94 0.99 0.35 1.07
N THR A 95 -0.29 0.01 1.20
CA THR A 95 -0.93 -0.03 2.51
C THR A 95 -1.46 -1.42 2.83
N GLU A 96 -1.62 -1.68 4.13
CA GLU A 96 -2.40 -2.80 4.62
C GLU A 96 -3.83 -2.76 4.04
N ASP A 97 -4.33 -3.88 3.54
CA ASP A 97 -5.68 -4.00 2.97
C ASP A 97 -6.63 -4.64 3.98
N ARG A 98 -7.74 -3.97 4.32
CA ARG A 98 -8.78 -4.55 5.22
C ARG A 98 -9.36 -5.84 4.62
N LYS A 99 -9.41 -5.91 3.29
CA LYS A 99 -9.78 -7.11 2.53
C LYS A 99 -8.75 -7.33 1.46
N ILE A 100 -8.15 -8.52 1.44
CA ILE A 100 -7.17 -8.90 0.42
C ILE A 100 -7.70 -8.55 -0.97
N ALA A 101 -6.86 -7.95 -1.79
CA ALA A 101 -7.12 -7.77 -3.21
C ALA A 101 -6.64 -9.02 -3.95
N PRO A 102 -7.52 -9.98 -4.29
CA PRO A 102 -7.07 -11.24 -4.88
C PRO A 102 -6.37 -11.00 -6.22
N GLY A 103 -5.17 -11.55 -6.37
CA GLY A 103 -4.49 -11.68 -7.66
C GLY A 103 -5.11 -12.74 -8.58
N ILE A 104 -6.17 -13.42 -8.12
CA ILE A 104 -6.78 -14.57 -8.80
C ILE A 104 -7.81 -14.08 -9.84
N ARG A 105 -7.49 -14.30 -11.12
CA ARG A 105 -8.48 -14.34 -12.21
C ARG A 105 -9.45 -15.50 -11.94
N GLY A 106 -10.62 -15.20 -11.37
CA GLY A 106 -11.61 -16.21 -11.01
C GLY A 106 -12.84 -15.68 -10.27
N ALA A 107 -13.63 -14.83 -10.94
CA ALA A 107 -15.10 -14.72 -10.89
C ALA A 107 -15.93 -14.65 -9.57
N ILE A 108 -15.39 -14.66 -8.33
CA ILE A 108 -16.24 -14.41 -7.12
C ILE A 108 -15.60 -13.49 -6.06
N ALA A 109 -14.50 -12.79 -6.38
CA ALA A 109 -13.91 -11.82 -5.46
C ALA A 109 -13.46 -10.51 -6.13
N GLN A 110 -14.02 -10.24 -7.31
CA GLN A 110 -13.94 -8.93 -7.95
C GLN A 110 -15.06 -8.06 -7.37
N SER A 111 -14.69 -6.91 -6.80
CA SER A 111 -15.53 -5.71 -6.87
C SER A 111 -16.99 -5.80 -6.39
N VAL A 112 -17.28 -6.30 -5.18
CA VAL A 112 -18.41 -5.69 -4.46
C VAL A 112 -17.94 -4.33 -4.01
N ALA A 113 -18.30 -3.29 -4.76
CA ALA A 113 -17.79 -1.92 -4.66
C ALA A 113 -17.84 -1.32 -3.24
N GLU A 114 -18.63 -1.91 -2.34
CA GLU A 114 -18.77 -1.50 -0.95
C GLU A 114 -18.04 -2.40 0.07
N TYR A 115 -17.85 -3.70 -0.21
CA TYR A 115 -17.39 -4.68 0.80
C TYR A 115 -16.05 -5.35 0.48
N GLY A 116 -15.45 -5.07 -0.68
CA GLY A 116 -14.13 -5.57 -1.07
C GLY A 116 -13.03 -4.53 -0.84
N HIS A 117 -11.81 -4.85 -1.30
CA HIS A 117 -10.66 -3.93 -1.33
C HIS A 117 -11.01 -2.54 -1.87
N ILE A 118 -11.80 -2.47 -2.95
CA ILE A 118 -12.24 -1.19 -3.53
C ILE A 118 -13.05 -0.36 -2.52
N GLY A 119 -13.98 -0.99 -1.79
CA GLY A 119 -14.85 -0.29 -0.84
C GLY A 119 -14.15 0.08 0.46
N HIS A 120 -13.33 -0.82 0.99
CA HIS A 120 -12.68 -0.63 2.30
C HIS A 120 -11.36 0.14 2.25
N ASP A 121 -10.66 0.11 1.12
CA ASP A 121 -9.28 0.59 1.03
C ASP A 121 -9.15 1.69 -0.05
N VAL A 122 -9.60 1.43 -1.29
CA VAL A 122 -9.39 2.38 -2.41
C VAL A 122 -10.35 3.57 -2.38
N ASN A 123 -11.64 3.36 -2.13
CA ASN A 123 -12.64 4.44 -2.13
C ASN A 123 -12.39 5.47 -1.01
N PRO A 124 -12.07 5.08 0.24
CA PRO A 124 -11.68 6.03 1.27
C PRO A 124 -10.40 6.78 0.92
N PHE A 125 -9.39 6.12 0.33
CA PHE A 125 -8.19 6.79 -0.16
C PHE A 125 -8.55 7.87 -1.19
N LYS A 126 -9.30 7.52 -2.24
CA LYS A 126 -9.72 8.47 -3.29
C LYS A 126 -10.49 9.65 -2.73
N LEU A 127 -11.34 9.41 -1.73
CA LEU A 127 -12.10 10.48 -1.07
C LEU A 127 -11.15 11.42 -0.31
N GLY A 128 -10.21 10.88 0.48
CA GLY A 128 -9.20 11.68 1.18
C GLY A 128 -8.30 12.46 0.22
N TYR A 129 -7.78 11.80 -0.81
CA TYR A 129 -6.93 12.41 -1.85
C TYR A 129 -7.60 13.60 -2.53
N ARG A 130 -8.87 13.43 -2.93
CA ARG A 130 -9.66 14.51 -3.54
C ARG A 130 -9.94 15.65 -2.56
N LEU A 131 -10.23 15.34 -1.30
CA LEU A 131 -10.44 16.36 -0.27
C LEU A 131 -9.17 17.17 0.02
N ASP A 132 -7.99 16.58 -0.22
CA ASP A 132 -6.70 17.25 -0.15
C ASP A 132 -6.32 17.98 -1.46
N GLY A 133 -7.19 18.01 -2.48
CA GLY A 133 -6.92 18.68 -3.75
C GLY A 133 -5.99 17.90 -4.67
N ASP A 134 -6.12 16.57 -4.68
CA ASP A 134 -5.32 15.65 -5.49
C ASP A 134 -3.81 15.73 -5.20
N THR A 135 -3.47 15.90 -3.92
CA THR A 135 -2.10 15.84 -3.39
C THR A 135 -2.09 15.14 -2.02
N HIS A 136 -0.91 14.79 -1.51
CA HIS A 136 -0.75 14.40 -0.10
C HIS A 136 -1.11 15.58 0.79
N GLY A 137 -2.17 15.45 1.59
CA GLY A 137 -2.51 16.38 2.66
C GLY A 137 -2.98 15.67 3.93
N SER A 138 -3.68 16.42 4.78
CA SER A 138 -4.11 15.94 6.09
C SER A 138 -5.11 14.77 6.03
N ASN A 139 -5.94 14.67 4.98
CA ASN A 139 -6.87 13.56 4.86
C ASN A 139 -6.13 12.27 4.48
N ILE A 140 -5.09 12.35 3.65
CA ILE A 140 -4.20 11.22 3.39
C ILE A 140 -3.45 10.79 4.65
N ASP A 141 -2.95 11.71 5.46
CA ASP A 141 -2.33 11.36 6.75
C ASP A 141 -3.30 10.59 7.65
N GLU A 142 -4.54 11.06 7.74
CA GLU A 142 -5.62 10.41 8.49
C GLU A 142 -5.97 9.02 7.94
N TYR A 143 -5.95 8.85 6.62
CA TYR A 143 -6.08 7.54 5.96
C TYR A 143 -4.95 6.60 6.35
N LEU A 144 -3.70 7.08 6.35
CA LEU A 144 -2.52 6.27 6.66
C LEU A 144 -2.45 5.83 8.13
N VAL A 145 -3.10 6.54 9.06
CA VAL A 145 -3.31 6.03 10.43
C VAL A 145 -4.17 4.74 10.41
N VAL A 146 -5.16 4.70 9.51
CA VAL A 146 -6.15 3.62 9.37
C VAL A 146 -5.71 2.49 8.45
N ARG A 147 -4.86 2.77 7.46
CA ARG A 147 -4.27 1.83 6.51
C ARG A 147 -2.78 2.12 6.46
N ARG A 148 -2.00 1.48 7.34
CA ARG A 148 -0.59 1.85 7.49
C ARG A 148 0.21 1.33 6.32
N ILE A 149 1.27 2.04 6.01
CA ILE A 149 2.38 1.50 5.24
C ILE A 149 3.13 0.52 6.13
N ASN A 150 3.44 -0.66 5.61
CA ASN A 150 4.32 -1.58 6.31
C ASN A 150 5.77 -1.15 6.06
N GLN A 151 6.46 -0.75 7.12
CA GLN A 151 7.85 -0.26 7.06
C GLN A 151 8.89 -1.38 7.03
N GLY A 152 8.44 -2.63 6.82
CA GLY A 152 9.24 -3.84 6.95
C GLY A 152 9.86 -4.01 8.34
N ARG A 153 10.84 -4.91 8.44
CA ARG A 153 11.57 -5.17 9.69
C ARG A 153 12.83 -4.32 9.80
N GLY A 154 12.65 -3.04 10.08
CA GLY A 154 13.77 -2.10 10.27
C GLY A 154 14.43 -1.68 8.95
N CYS A 155 13.63 -1.51 7.89
CA CYS A 155 14.12 -1.01 6.62
C CYS A 155 14.54 0.47 6.75
N ALA A 156 15.52 0.88 5.94
CA ALA A 156 15.92 2.27 5.89
C ALA A 156 14.76 3.14 5.34
N PRO A 157 14.60 4.39 5.82
CA PRO A 157 13.63 5.33 5.27
C PRO A 157 13.77 5.50 3.75
N ASN A 158 12.65 5.44 3.05
CA ASN A 158 12.54 5.66 1.62
C ASN A 158 11.16 6.20 1.29
N ASP A 159 11.09 7.40 0.72
CA ASP A 159 9.83 8.05 0.33
C ASP A 159 9.47 7.83 -1.14
N GLY A 160 10.24 7.00 -1.85
CA GLY A 160 10.02 6.70 -3.26
C GLY A 160 10.44 7.83 -4.20
N SER A 161 11.00 8.94 -3.68
CA SER A 161 11.65 9.91 -4.55
C SER A 161 12.83 9.23 -5.26
N ALA A 162 12.95 9.45 -6.57
CA ALA A 162 14.13 8.99 -7.29
C ALA A 162 15.36 9.55 -6.57
N ASN A 163 16.19 8.68 -6.01
CA ASN A 163 17.45 9.08 -5.41
C ASN A 163 18.33 9.68 -6.53
N ASN A 164 18.22 10.99 -6.75
CA ASN A 164 19.12 11.75 -7.62
C ASN A 164 20.55 11.85 -7.05
N ASN A 165 20.86 11.12 -5.97
CA ASN A 165 22.20 10.99 -5.42
C ASN A 165 22.86 9.68 -5.89
N ALA A 166 22.99 9.51 -7.21
CA ALA A 166 24.19 8.88 -7.74
C ALA A 166 25.23 10.00 -7.83
N GLY A 167 26.01 10.15 -6.76
CA GLY A 167 27.08 11.13 -6.69
C GLY A 167 27.99 10.99 -7.91
N ASP A 168 28.05 12.08 -8.65
CA ASP A 168 29.10 12.41 -9.60
C ASP A 168 30.43 12.43 -8.83
N ASN A 169 31.08 11.27 -8.71
CA ASN A 169 32.49 11.20 -8.33
C ASN A 169 33.30 11.62 -9.56
N GLY A 170 33.31 12.92 -9.82
CA GLY A 170 34.32 13.56 -10.65
C GLY A 170 35.67 13.45 -9.95
N GLY A 171 36.42 12.42 -10.32
CA GLY A 171 37.87 12.35 -10.14
C GLY A 171 38.60 12.91 -11.36
#